data_AF-A0A920K005-F1
#
_entry.id   AF-A0A920K005-F1
#
_cell.length_a   1.000
_cell.length_b   1.000
_cell.length_c   1.000
_cell.angle_alpha   90.00
_cell.angle_beta   90.00
_cell.angle_gamma   90.00
#
_symmetry.space_group_name_H-M   'P 1'
#
loop_
_entity.id
_entity.type
_entity.pdbx_description
1 polymer ?
#
loop_
_entity_poly.entity_id
_entity_poly.type
_entity_poly.pdbx_seq_one_letter_code
_entity_poly.pdbx_strand_id
1 'polypeptide(L)' 'MIACKTHIAIGTAAQDTSKGHGALTDPELIKNAREVYQWSHKPFDIPKSIKEQWEQAGLEGQRHSKDGSLS' A
#
# COMPACT_ATOMS: atom_id res chain seq x y z
N MET A 1 -0.38 -5.15 23.50
CA MET A 1 0.31 -5.78 22.36
C MET A 1 -0.76 -6.34 21.43
N ILE A 2 -0.69 -6.05 20.13
CA ILE A 2 -1.61 -6.62 19.12
C ILE A 2 -0.76 -7.44 18.15
N ALA A 3 -1.06 -8.74 18.04
CA ALA A 3 -0.33 -9.65 17.13
C ALA A 3 -1.01 -9.69 15.75
N CYS A 4 -0.58 -8.80 14.85
CA CYS A 4 -1.10 -8.72 13.49
C CYS A 4 -0.40 -9.75 12.58
N LYS A 5 -0.94 -10.98 12.52
CA LYS A 5 -0.44 -12.00 11.58
C LYS A 5 -0.74 -11.59 10.13
N THR A 6 0.28 -11.60 9.28
CA THR A 6 0.17 -11.28 7.85
C THR A 6 0.94 -12.30 7.00
N HIS A 7 0.73 -12.25 5.68
CA HIS A 7 1.51 -12.99 4.70
C HIS A 7 2.51 -12.05 4.02
N ILE A 8 3.80 -12.35 4.09
CA ILE A 8 4.84 -11.53 3.45
C ILE A 8 4.76 -11.67 1.93
N ALA A 9 4.97 -10.56 1.21
CA ALA A 9 4.98 -10.51 -0.26
C ALA A 9 3.72 -11.13 -0.90
N ILE A 10 2.57 -10.95 -0.25
CA ILE A 10 1.27 -11.45 -0.68
C ILE A 10 0.95 -11.02 -2.12
N GLY A 11 0.46 -11.97 -2.92
CA GLY A 11 0.13 -11.77 -4.33
C GLY A 11 1.32 -11.85 -5.30
N THR A 12 2.52 -12.21 -4.82
CA THR A 12 3.70 -12.47 -5.66
C THR A 12 4.07 -13.95 -5.62
N ALA A 13 4.89 -14.41 -6.59
CA ALA A 13 5.46 -15.76 -6.53
C ALA A 13 6.44 -15.97 -5.37
N ALA A 14 6.85 -14.91 -4.67
CA ALA A 14 7.73 -14.96 -3.50
C ALA A 14 6.97 -14.95 -2.15
N GLN A 15 5.63 -15.02 -2.18
CA GLN A 15 4.80 -15.01 -0.98
C GLN A 15 5.22 -16.08 0.04
N ASP A 16 5.21 -15.71 1.33
CA ASP A 16 5.55 -16.61 2.45
C ASP A 16 6.99 -17.20 2.40
N THR A 17 7.89 -16.56 1.64
CA THR A 17 9.31 -16.94 1.57
C THR A 17 10.24 -15.80 2.01
N SER A 18 11.46 -16.15 2.44
CA SER A 18 12.49 -15.14 2.76
C SER A 18 12.87 -14.24 1.58
N LYS A 19 12.69 -14.71 0.34
CA LYS A 19 12.95 -13.89 -0.86
C LYS A 19 12.01 -12.69 -0.97
N GLY A 20 10.79 -12.81 -0.44
CA GLY A 20 9.82 -11.71 -0.40
C GLY A 20 10.29 -10.47 0.37
N HIS A 21 11.31 -10.59 1.23
CA HIS A 21 11.91 -9.46 1.93
C HIS A 21 12.86 -8.63 1.06
N GLY A 22 13.60 -9.25 0.14
CA GLY A 22 14.76 -8.63 -0.52
C GLY A 22 14.76 -8.64 -2.06
N ALA A 23 13.79 -9.27 -2.72
CA ALA A 23 13.82 -9.52 -4.17
C ALA A 23 12.71 -8.83 -4.98
N LEU A 24 12.02 -7.81 -4.43
CA LEU A 24 10.83 -7.22 -5.07
C LEU A 24 11.10 -6.25 -6.25
N THR A 25 12.35 -6.16 -6.73
CA THR A 25 12.70 -5.39 -7.94
C THR A 25 12.65 -6.22 -9.21
N ASP A 26 12.40 -7.53 -9.10
CA ASP A 26 12.27 -8.42 -10.24
C ASP A 26 11.02 -8.07 -11.09
N PRO A 27 11.16 -7.84 -12.40
CA PRO A 27 10.05 -7.46 -13.27
C PRO A 27 8.92 -8.48 -13.36
N GLU A 28 9.22 -9.78 -13.26
CA GLU A 28 8.23 -10.85 -13.30
C GLU A 28 7.42 -10.88 -12.01
N LEU A 29 8.07 -10.67 -10.85
CA LEU A 29 7.36 -10.51 -9.57
C LEU A 29 6.42 -9.30 -9.58
N ILE A 30 6.87 -8.16 -10.12
CA ILE A 30 6.04 -6.96 -10.26
C ILE A 30 4.84 -7.23 -11.17
N LYS A 31 5.07 -7.88 -12.32
CA LYS A 31 4.00 -8.24 -13.27
C LYS A 31 2.96 -9.15 -12.62
N ASN A 32 3.39 -10.23 -11.98
CA ASN A 32 2.51 -11.20 -11.34
C ASN A 32 1.67 -10.54 -10.23
N ALA A 33 2.30 -9.69 -9.41
CA ALA A 33 1.58 -8.92 -8.38
C ALA A 33 0.46 -8.08 -9.00
N ARG A 34 0.77 -7.35 -10.07
CA ARG A 34 -0.20 -6.48 -10.73
C ARG A 34 -1.34 -7.25 -11.35
N GLU A 35 -1.10 -8.44 -11.90
CA GLU A 35 -2.15 -9.32 -12.41
C GLU A 35 -3.06 -9.83 -11.28
N VAL A 36 -2.49 -10.29 -10.16
CA VAL A 36 -3.25 -10.76 -8.99
C VAL A 36 -4.13 -9.64 -8.41
N TYR A 37 -3.60 -8.42 -8.29
CA TYR A 37 -4.36 -7.26 -7.81
C TYR A 37 -5.19 -6.56 -8.88
N GLN A 38 -5.20 -7.06 -10.12
CA GLN A 38 -5.89 -6.44 -11.26
C GLN A 38 -5.49 -4.96 -11.46
N TRP A 39 -4.22 -4.64 -11.18
CA TRP A 39 -3.67 -3.29 -11.22
C TRP A 39 -3.15 -2.94 -12.61
N SER A 40 -3.97 -2.24 -13.39
CA SER A 40 -3.67 -1.84 -14.78
C SER A 40 -2.85 -0.54 -14.90
N HIS A 41 -2.76 0.27 -13.84
CA HIS A 41 -2.12 1.60 -13.88
C HIS A 41 -0.60 1.53 -13.94
N LYS A 42 0.03 2.35 -14.79
CA LYS A 42 1.49 2.36 -15.00
C LYS A 42 2.28 2.58 -13.69
N PRO A 43 3.59 2.27 -13.64
CA PRO A 43 4.42 2.63 -12.51
C PRO A 43 4.24 4.11 -12.14
N PHE A 44 3.94 4.38 -10.86
CA PHE A 44 3.69 5.71 -10.30
C PHE A 44 2.44 6.44 -10.85
N ASP A 45 1.59 5.75 -11.61
CA ASP A 45 0.25 6.23 -11.98
C ASP A 45 -0.75 5.76 -10.91
N ILE A 46 -1.30 6.71 -10.17
CA ILE A 46 -2.24 6.45 -9.07
C ILE A 46 -3.62 6.96 -9.47
N PRO A 47 -4.67 6.11 -9.43
CA PRO A 47 -6.03 6.53 -9.71
C PRO A 47 -6.44 7.74 -8.89
N LYS A 48 -7.13 8.70 -9.54
CA LYS A 48 -7.59 9.94 -8.91
C LYS A 48 -8.40 9.67 -7.63
N SER A 49 -9.30 8.70 -7.66
CA SER A 49 -10.14 8.34 -6.50
C SER A 49 -9.33 7.84 -5.30
N ILE A 50 -8.23 7.11 -5.52
CA ILE A 50 -7.35 6.65 -4.45
C ILE A 50 -6.55 7.84 -3.89
N LYS A 51 -6.01 8.69 -4.76
CA LYS A 51 -5.30 9.91 -4.35
C LYS A 51 -6.18 10.83 -3.50
N GLU A 52 -7.41 11.08 -3.95
CA GLU A 52 -8.37 11.92 -3.24
C GLU A 52 -8.70 11.37 -1.85
N GLN A 53 -8.88 10.05 -1.70
CA GLN A 53 -9.10 9.42 -0.40
C GLN A 53 -7.95 9.67 0.58
N TRP A 54 -6.70 9.53 0.13
CA TRP A 54 -5.53 9.82 0.95
C TRP A 54 -5.41 11.30 1.32
N GLU A 55 -5.72 12.20 0.38
CA GLU A 55 -5.72 13.65 0.64
C GLU A 55 -6.80 14.04 1.67
N GLN A 56 -8.00 13.46 1.59
CA GLN A 56 -9.06 13.68 2.57
C GLN A 56 -8.66 13.22 3.97
N ALA A 57 -8.08 12.03 4.10
CA ALA A 57 -7.57 11.55 5.40
C ALA A 57 -6.51 12.51 5.99
N GLY A 58 -5.65 13.09 5.14
CA GLY A 58 -4.69 14.11 5.57
C GLY A 58 -5.36 15.39 6.07
N LEU A 59 -6.40 15.87 5.39
CA LEU A 59 -7.19 17.04 5.81
C LEU A 59 -7.91 16.79 7.13
N GLU A 60 -8.44 15.58 7.33
CA GLU A 60 -9.07 15.17 8.60
C GLU A 60 -8.06 15.17 9.75
N GLY A 61 -6.86 14.63 9.54
CA GLY A 61 -5.77 14.70 10.50
C GLY A 61 -5.40 16.14 10.88
N GLN A 62 -5.31 17.04 9.89
CA GLN A 62 -5.05 18.46 10.14
C GLN A 62 -6.16 19.11 10.97
N ARG A 63 -7.43 18.81 10.65
CA ARG A 63 -8.59 19.35 11.38
C ARG A 63 -8.54 18.91 12.85
N HIS A 64 -8.38 17.62 13.12
CA HIS A 64 -8.30 17.10 14.48
C HIS A 64 -7.11 17.68 15.26
N SER A 65 -5.97 17.91 14.62
CA SER A 65 -4.82 18.56 15.28
C SER A 65 -5.10 20.01 15.68
N LYS A 66 -5.93 20.73 14.92
CA LYS A 66 -6.32 22.11 15.27
C LYS A 66 -7.38 22.12 16.37
N ASP A 67 -8.34 21.19 16.31
CA ASP A 67 -9.39 21.07 17.33
C ASP A 67 -8.80 20.67 18.70
N GLY A 68 -7.81 19.77 18.72
CA GLY A 68 -7.08 19.41 19.95
C GLY A 68 -6.10 20.47 20.45
N SER A 69 -5.82 21.52 19.67
CA SER A 69 -5.04 22.69 20.12
C SER A 69 -5.90 23.80 20.73
N LEU A 70 -7.23 23.64 20.68
CA LEU A 70 -8.22 24.55 21.27
C LEU A 70 -8.82 23.99 22.58
N SER A 71 -8.36 22.81 23.03
CA SER A 71 -8.62 22.23 24.35
C SER A 71 -7.39 22.33 25.25
#